data_AF-A0A6C0CUS4-F1
#
_entry.id   AF-A0A6C0CUS4-F1
#
_cell.length_a   1.000
_cell.length_b   1.000
_cell.length_c   1.000
_cell.angle_alpha   90.00
_cell.angle_beta   90.00
_cell.angle_gamma   90.00
#
_symmetry.space_group_name_H-M   'P 1'
#
loop_
_entity.id
_entity.type
_entity.pdbx_description
1 polymer ?
#
loop_
_entity_poly.entity_id
_entity_poly.type
_entity_poly.pdbx_seq_one_letter_code
_entity_poly.pdbx_strand_id
1 'polypeptide(L)'
;MFDLYSSIQILGGVLFMSTFTSYATCKFYNYPFINPEYSVEKIYNRSKTMVTNLFIVTSETVFLTSNILYPRLDQQPHSLIHSSANIFLYVLCVELFYYTYHIWIHKNPLYKYIHADHHTSINVYPFDTFYINLYDYQFLILSLGVPLMIVKVNMFEHILTLYYYLTYSYLTHSKILGEHHHIHHKKFVYNFCLSIPIFDILFGTYYNNKNNNEKRVI
;
A
#
# COMPACT_ATOMS: atom_id res chain seq x y z
N MET A 1 -11.31 -23.77 9.98
CA MET A 1 -11.86 -23.04 8.82
C MET A 1 -12.04 -21.61 9.27
N PHE A 2 -11.37 -20.64 8.65
CA PHE A 2 -11.57 -19.24 9.00
C PHE A 2 -12.92 -18.80 8.46
N ASP A 3 -13.81 -18.38 9.34
CA ASP A 3 -15.13 -17.90 8.97
C ASP A 3 -15.10 -16.39 8.65
N LEU A 4 -16.26 -15.89 8.22
CA LEU A 4 -16.48 -14.47 7.94
C LEU A 4 -16.10 -13.60 9.16
N TYR A 5 -16.45 -14.06 10.36
CA TYR A 5 -16.22 -13.33 11.61
C TYR A 5 -14.73 -13.18 11.90
N SER A 6 -13.95 -14.26 11.78
CA SER A 6 -12.51 -14.25 11.96
C SER A 6 -11.83 -13.32 10.95
N SER A 7 -12.31 -13.29 9.72
CA SER A 7 -11.78 -12.42 8.66
C SER A 7 -12.01 -10.94 8.97
N ILE A 8 -13.21 -10.59 9.44
CA ILE A 8 -13.53 -9.23 9.91
C ILE A 8 -12.62 -8.83 11.08
N GLN A 9 -12.45 -9.70 12.07
CA GLN A 9 -11.62 -9.41 13.24
C GLN A 9 -10.15 -9.17 12.87
N ILE A 10 -9.58 -10.04 12.02
CA ILE A 10 -8.18 -9.92 11.61
C ILE A 10 -7.98 -8.64 10.78
N LEU A 11 -8.79 -8.42 9.74
CA LEU A 11 -8.63 -7.26 8.86
C LEU A 11 -8.88 -5.95 9.61
N GLY A 12 -9.96 -5.89 10.40
CA GLY A 12 -10.28 -4.72 11.23
C GLY A 12 -9.22 -4.46 12.30
N GLY A 13 -8.73 -5.51 12.96
CA GLY A 13 -7.67 -5.41 13.96
C GLY A 13 -6.35 -4.90 13.36
N VAL A 14 -5.93 -5.45 12.22
CA VAL A 14 -4.69 -5.04 11.55
C VAL A 14 -4.80 -3.61 11.02
N LEU A 15 -5.93 -3.22 10.43
CA LEU A 15 -6.17 -1.84 9.97
C LEU A 15 -6.14 -0.86 11.15
N PHE A 16 -6.83 -1.18 12.25
CA PHE A 16 -6.84 -0.34 13.45
C PHE A 16 -5.43 -0.17 14.02
N MET A 17 -4.70 -1.27 14.20
CA MET A 17 -3.33 -1.24 14.74
C MET A 17 -2.37 -0.48 13.83
N SER A 18 -2.50 -0.62 12.51
CA SER A 18 -1.67 0.11 11.53
C SER A 18 -1.96 1.61 11.56
N THR A 19 -3.25 1.99 11.63
CA THR A 19 -3.68 3.38 11.75
C THR A 19 -3.17 4.00 13.05
N PHE A 20 -3.36 3.30 14.17
CA PHE A 20 -2.92 3.75 15.48
C PHE A 20 -1.39 3.92 15.55
N THR A 21 -0.64 2.93 15.06
CA THR A 21 0.84 2.98 15.01
C THR A 21 1.30 4.18 14.19
N SER A 22 0.70 4.39 13.01
CA SER A 22 1.06 5.48 12.11
C SER A 22 0.75 6.84 12.73
N TYR A 23 -0.44 6.99 13.34
CA TYR A 23 -0.82 8.21 14.05
C TYR A 23 0.11 8.50 15.23
N ALA A 24 0.40 7.50 16.07
CA ALA A 24 1.30 7.64 17.22
C ALA A 24 2.71 8.03 16.78
N THR A 25 3.22 7.42 15.69
CA THR A 25 4.51 7.76 15.09
C THR A 25 4.53 9.21 14.63
N CYS A 26 3.50 9.65 13.88
CA CYS A 26 3.40 11.03 13.43
C CYS A 26 3.36 12.02 14.60
N LYS A 27 2.59 11.71 15.65
CA LYS A 27 2.55 12.52 16.88
C LYS A 27 3.91 12.60 17.57
N PHE A 28 4.64 11.48 17.65
CA PHE A 28 5.98 11.44 18.24
C PHE A 28 6.98 12.32 17.48
N TYR A 29 6.91 12.32 16.14
CA TYR A 29 7.77 13.15 15.28
C TYR A 29 7.24 14.57 15.02
N ASN A 30 6.15 14.98 15.69
CA ASN A 30 5.45 16.24 15.44
C ASN A 30 5.12 16.49 13.95
N TYR A 31 4.73 15.42 13.25
CA TYR A 31 4.32 15.43 11.85
C TYR A 31 2.79 15.37 11.77
N PRO A 32 2.13 16.20 10.95
CA PRO A 32 0.67 16.17 10.83
C PRO A 32 0.22 14.89 10.10
N PHE A 33 -0.76 14.19 10.68
CA PHE A 33 -1.29 12.95 10.10
C PHE A 33 -2.24 13.19 8.92
N ILE A 34 -2.97 14.31 8.98
CA ILE A 34 -3.86 14.81 7.93
C ILE A 34 -3.25 16.08 7.37
N ASN A 35 -3.38 16.31 6.06
CA ASN A 35 -2.86 17.50 5.40
C ASN A 35 -3.43 18.80 6.03
N PRO A 36 -2.59 19.67 6.62
CA PRO A 36 -3.04 20.89 7.29
C PRO A 36 -3.49 21.99 6.31
N GLU A 37 -3.19 21.85 5.01
CA GLU A 37 -3.54 22.83 3.97
C GLU A 37 -4.94 22.59 3.38
N TYR A 38 -5.61 21.49 3.74
CA TYR A 38 -6.94 21.21 3.19
C TYR A 38 -8.03 22.06 3.84
N SER A 39 -8.88 22.63 3.00
CA SER A 39 -10.13 23.24 3.45
C SER A 39 -11.08 22.18 4.02
N VAL A 40 -11.96 22.60 4.92
CA VAL A 40 -13.01 21.73 5.49
C VAL A 40 -13.85 21.09 4.39
N GLU A 41 -14.19 21.83 3.35
CA GLU A 41 -14.93 21.32 2.19
C GLU A 41 -14.16 20.20 1.46
N LYS A 42 -12.85 20.39 1.24
CA LYS A 42 -12.01 19.36 0.60
C LYS A 42 -11.92 18.10 1.46
N ILE A 43 -11.75 18.26 2.78
CA ILE A 43 -11.75 17.13 3.73
C ILE A 43 -13.09 16.39 3.67
N TYR A 44 -14.21 17.10 3.70
CA TYR A 44 -15.54 16.50 3.65
C TYR A 44 -15.77 15.70 2.36
N ASN A 45 -15.48 16.32 1.19
CA ASN A 45 -15.67 15.67 -0.10
C ASN A 45 -14.81 14.42 -0.24
N ARG A 46 -13.53 14.49 0.16
CA ARG A 46 -12.64 13.32 0.14
C ARG A 46 -13.05 12.24 1.13
N SER A 47 -13.51 12.62 2.32
CA SER A 47 -13.99 11.67 3.34
C SER A 47 -15.23 10.93 2.86
N LYS A 48 -16.15 11.59 2.16
CA LYS A 48 -17.34 10.95 1.58
C LYS A 48 -16.96 9.86 0.57
N THR A 49 -16.07 10.16 -0.36
CA THR A 49 -15.56 9.18 -1.34
C THR A 49 -14.80 8.05 -0.66
N MET A 50 -13.93 8.39 0.29
CA MET A 50 -13.18 7.43 1.09
C MET A 50 -14.10 6.43 1.81
N VAL A 51 -15.12 6.90 2.53
CA VAL A 51 -16.03 6.02 3.28
C VAL A 51 -16.74 5.05 2.33
N THR A 52 -17.17 5.53 1.17
CA THR A 52 -17.83 4.69 0.15
C THR A 52 -16.87 3.61 -0.35
N ASN A 53 -15.65 4.01 -0.75
CA ASN A 53 -14.64 3.07 -1.25
C ASN A 53 -14.22 2.08 -0.18
N LEU A 54 -13.97 2.52 1.06
CA LEU A 54 -13.59 1.66 2.16
C LEU A 54 -14.67 0.62 2.48
N PHE A 55 -15.94 0.99 2.41
CA PHE A 55 -17.03 0.03 2.62
C PHE A 55 -17.01 -1.09 1.57
N ILE A 56 -16.87 -0.73 0.28
CA ILE A 56 -16.80 -1.68 -0.83
C ILE A 56 -15.56 -2.57 -0.67
N VAL A 57 -14.38 -1.96 -0.56
CA VAL A 57 -13.07 -2.62 -0.47
C VAL A 57 -12.98 -3.54 0.74
N THR A 58 -13.50 -3.11 1.90
CA THR A 58 -13.54 -3.96 3.11
C THR A 58 -14.45 -5.16 2.90
N SER A 59 -15.63 -4.96 2.31
CA SER A 59 -16.56 -6.05 2.02
C SER A 59 -15.97 -7.07 1.04
N GLU A 60 -15.35 -6.60 -0.04
CA GLU A 60 -14.64 -7.43 -1.01
C GLU A 60 -13.48 -8.19 -0.36
N THR A 61 -12.63 -7.51 0.42
CA THR A 61 -11.47 -8.12 1.06
C THR A 61 -11.90 -9.16 2.10
N VAL A 62 -12.94 -8.89 2.89
CA VAL A 62 -13.52 -9.86 3.85
C VAL A 62 -14.05 -11.09 3.11
N PHE A 63 -14.75 -10.90 1.99
CA PHE A 63 -15.25 -12.02 1.19
C PHE A 63 -14.11 -12.85 0.59
N LEU A 64 -13.12 -12.19 -0.03
CA LEU A 64 -11.95 -12.84 -0.64
C LEU A 64 -11.12 -13.59 0.40
N THR A 65 -10.87 -12.99 1.56
CA THR A 65 -10.09 -13.63 2.62
C THR A 65 -10.80 -14.85 3.19
N SER A 66 -12.07 -14.72 3.57
CA SER A 66 -12.83 -15.83 4.15
C SER A 66 -13.02 -17.02 3.20
N ASN A 67 -13.24 -16.77 1.90
CA ASN A 67 -13.62 -17.83 0.95
C ASN A 67 -12.46 -18.32 0.07
N ILE A 68 -11.44 -17.49 -0.17
CA ILE A 68 -10.40 -17.79 -1.15
C ILE A 68 -9.02 -17.85 -0.51
N LEU A 69 -8.61 -16.80 0.20
CA LEU A 69 -7.21 -16.67 0.64
C LEU A 69 -6.93 -17.46 1.92
N TYR A 70 -7.71 -17.28 2.98
CA TYR A 70 -7.45 -17.93 4.28
C TYR A 70 -7.56 -19.45 4.24
N PRO A 71 -8.48 -20.07 3.47
CA PRO A 71 -8.48 -21.52 3.28
C PRO A 71 -7.22 -22.07 2.61
N ARG A 72 -6.44 -21.23 1.92
CA ARG A 72 -5.21 -21.61 1.20
C ARG A 72 -3.92 -21.32 1.98
N LEU A 73 -4.00 -20.59 3.10
CA LEU A 73 -2.84 -20.35 3.96
C LEU A 73 -2.31 -21.67 4.52
N ASP A 74 -1.00 -21.74 4.71
CA ASP A 74 -0.40 -22.92 5.34
C ASP A 74 -0.88 -23.02 6.79
N GLN A 75 -1.36 -24.21 7.15
CA GLN A 75 -1.89 -24.50 8.48
C GLN A 75 -0.79 -24.98 9.43
N GLN A 76 0.40 -25.30 8.90
CA GLN A 76 1.51 -25.78 9.71
C GLN A 76 2.28 -24.60 10.32
N PRO A 77 2.77 -24.75 11.56
CA PRO A 77 3.73 -23.80 12.10
C PRO A 77 5.03 -23.87 11.31
N HIS A 78 5.61 -22.71 11.03
CA HIS A 78 6.89 -22.60 10.36
C HIS A 78 8.02 -22.34 11.37
N SER A 79 9.21 -22.85 11.08
CA SER A 79 10.41 -22.43 11.80
C SER A 79 10.78 -21.00 11.42
N LEU A 80 11.55 -20.31 12.26
CA LEU A 80 11.98 -18.93 12.01
C LEU A 80 12.63 -18.74 10.63
N ILE A 81 13.46 -19.70 10.20
CA ILE A 81 14.15 -19.66 8.91
C ILE A 81 13.13 -19.79 7.77
N HIS A 82 12.18 -20.71 7.89
CA HIS A 82 11.14 -20.91 6.89
C HIS A 82 10.21 -19.69 6.80
N SER A 83 9.79 -19.14 7.94
CA SER A 83 9.00 -17.90 7.99
C SER A 83 9.74 -16.73 7.36
N SER A 84 11.03 -16.56 7.65
CA SER A 84 11.84 -15.49 7.08
C SER A 84 11.95 -15.62 5.56
N ALA A 85 12.17 -16.84 5.05
CA ALA A 85 12.23 -17.10 3.62
C ALA A 85 10.88 -16.84 2.93
N ASN A 86 9.77 -17.29 3.53
CA ASN A 86 8.44 -17.06 2.98
C ASN A 86 8.03 -15.59 3.01
N ILE A 87 8.28 -14.87 4.10
CA ILE A 87 8.03 -13.43 4.18
C ILE A 87 8.86 -12.69 3.14
N PHE A 88 10.14 -13.02 2.99
CA PHE A 88 11.00 -12.39 1.99
C PHE A 88 10.47 -12.63 0.57
N LEU A 89 10.12 -13.87 0.23
CA LEU A 89 9.55 -14.20 -1.08
C LEU A 89 8.19 -13.51 -1.31
N TYR A 90 7.34 -13.48 -0.28
CA TYR A 90 6.06 -12.78 -0.32
C TYR A 90 6.25 -11.29 -0.61
N VAL A 91 7.18 -10.65 0.10
CA VAL A 91 7.53 -9.24 -0.11
C VAL A 91 8.02 -8.99 -1.54
N LEU A 92 8.92 -9.84 -2.07
CA LEU A 92 9.36 -9.72 -3.46
C LEU A 92 8.20 -9.84 -4.46
N CYS A 93 7.26 -10.74 -4.22
CA CYS A 93 6.07 -10.88 -5.07
C CYS A 93 5.18 -9.64 -4.98
N VAL A 94 4.85 -9.17 -3.78
CA VAL A 94 4.02 -7.95 -3.60
C VAL A 94 4.66 -6.75 -4.32
N GLU A 95 5.95 -6.52 -4.10
CA GLU A 95 6.67 -5.42 -4.74
C GLU A 95 6.64 -5.54 -6.27
N LEU A 96 6.73 -6.76 -6.82
CA LEU A 96 6.69 -6.98 -8.27
C LEU A 96 5.31 -6.66 -8.84
N PHE A 97 4.24 -7.19 -8.23
CA PHE A 97 2.87 -6.96 -8.69
C PHE A 97 2.50 -5.49 -8.59
N TYR A 98 2.81 -4.86 -7.45
CA TYR A 98 2.54 -3.44 -7.25
C TYR A 98 3.33 -2.58 -8.23
N TYR A 99 4.64 -2.79 -8.35
CA TYR A 99 5.50 -2.07 -9.29
C TYR A 99 4.97 -2.16 -10.72
N THR A 100 4.58 -3.37 -11.16
CA THR A 100 4.08 -3.62 -12.52
C THR A 100 2.79 -2.85 -12.78
N TYR A 101 1.84 -2.88 -11.86
CA TYR A 101 0.62 -2.08 -11.97
C TYR A 101 0.93 -0.59 -12.00
N HIS A 102 1.75 -0.14 -11.06
CA HIS A 102 2.00 1.27 -10.83
C HIS A 102 2.72 1.94 -12.01
N ILE A 103 3.73 1.29 -12.58
CA ILE A 103 4.36 1.78 -13.81
C ILE A 103 3.42 1.71 -15.02
N TRP A 104 2.58 0.67 -15.11
CA TRP A 104 1.62 0.52 -16.19
C TRP A 104 0.60 1.66 -16.16
N ILE A 105 -0.01 1.95 -15.01
CA ILE A 105 -1.05 2.97 -14.91
C ILE A 105 -0.49 4.37 -15.22
N HIS A 106 0.75 4.67 -14.80
CA HIS A 106 1.41 5.93 -15.13
C HIS A 106 1.71 6.13 -16.64
N LYS A 107 1.85 5.02 -17.39
CA LYS A 107 2.08 5.07 -18.84
C LYS A 107 0.78 4.93 -19.65
N ASN A 108 -0.31 4.54 -19.01
CA ASN A 108 -1.57 4.23 -19.67
C ASN A 108 -2.46 5.48 -19.75
N PRO A 109 -3.23 5.68 -20.85
CA PRO A 109 -4.23 6.74 -20.94
C PRO A 109 -5.26 6.74 -19.80
N LEU A 110 -5.50 5.59 -19.18
CA LEU A 110 -6.37 5.43 -18.01
C LEU A 110 -5.88 6.16 -16.75
N TYR A 111 -4.61 6.58 -16.71
CA TYR A 111 -4.03 7.38 -15.62
C TYR A 111 -4.98 8.50 -15.17
N LYS A 112 -5.52 9.26 -16.12
CA LYS A 112 -6.36 10.44 -15.87
C LYS A 112 -7.64 10.14 -15.10
N TYR A 113 -8.11 8.90 -15.13
CA TYR A 113 -9.39 8.49 -14.56
C TYR A 113 -9.24 7.65 -13.29
N ILE A 114 -8.09 6.97 -13.15
CA ILE A 114 -7.84 6.06 -12.04
C ILE A 114 -6.86 6.71 -11.06
N HIS A 115 -5.66 7.01 -11.53
CA HIS A 115 -4.53 7.30 -10.64
C HIS A 115 -4.22 8.80 -10.50
N ALA A 116 -4.67 9.65 -11.41
CA ALA A 116 -4.36 11.09 -11.38
C ALA A 116 -4.90 11.79 -10.12
N ASP A 117 -6.06 11.36 -9.61
CA ASP A 117 -6.67 11.93 -8.40
C ASP A 117 -5.78 11.75 -7.16
N HIS A 118 -5.09 10.61 -7.06
CA HIS A 118 -4.11 10.33 -6.01
C HIS A 118 -2.98 11.37 -6.01
N HIS A 119 -2.50 11.73 -7.20
CA HIS A 119 -1.42 12.70 -7.40
C HIS A 119 -1.84 14.18 -7.35
N THR A 120 -3.11 14.48 -7.06
CA THR A 120 -3.57 15.87 -6.97
C THR A 120 -2.88 16.67 -5.85
N SER A 121 -2.25 15.98 -4.90
CA SER A 121 -1.53 16.60 -3.78
C SER A 121 -0.06 16.24 -3.86
N ILE A 122 0.78 17.19 -4.26
CA ILE A 122 2.24 17.01 -4.34
C ILE A 122 2.84 16.83 -2.94
N ASN A 123 2.31 17.57 -1.96
CA ASN A 123 2.63 17.42 -0.55
C ASN A 123 1.63 16.44 0.05
N VAL A 124 2.05 15.18 0.17
CA VAL A 124 1.26 14.10 0.75
C VAL A 124 1.48 13.97 2.26
N TYR A 125 0.44 13.50 2.93
CA TYR A 125 0.39 13.20 4.36
C TYR A 125 -0.17 11.80 4.59
N PRO A 126 0.13 11.15 5.72
CA PRO A 126 -0.25 9.76 5.97
C PRO A 126 -1.69 9.38 5.64
N PHE A 127 -2.65 10.23 5.98
CA PHE A 127 -4.06 9.96 5.72
C PHE A 127 -4.44 10.03 4.23
N ASP A 128 -3.61 10.64 3.39
CA ASP A 128 -3.81 10.71 1.93
C ASP A 128 -3.72 9.35 1.25
N THR A 129 -3.16 8.33 1.92
CA THR A 129 -3.18 6.93 1.45
C THR A 129 -4.59 6.42 1.13
N PHE A 130 -5.62 7.02 1.74
CA PHE A 130 -7.00 6.64 1.53
C PHE A 130 -7.70 7.37 0.38
N TYR A 131 -7.08 8.43 -0.14
CA TYR A 131 -7.62 9.27 -1.21
C TYR A 131 -7.18 8.74 -2.57
N ILE A 132 -7.61 7.50 -2.86
CA ILE A 132 -7.36 6.80 -4.13
C ILE A 132 -8.66 6.31 -4.73
N ASN A 133 -8.62 6.04 -6.03
CA ASN A 133 -9.77 5.54 -6.77
C ASN A 133 -10.09 4.09 -6.38
N LEU A 134 -11.34 3.67 -6.55
CA LEU A 134 -11.77 2.29 -6.29
C LEU A 134 -10.95 1.25 -7.08
N TYR A 135 -10.59 1.55 -8.33
CA TYR A 135 -9.79 0.64 -9.12
C TYR A 135 -8.36 0.52 -8.59
N ASP A 136 -7.73 1.60 -8.11
CA ASP A 136 -6.41 1.52 -7.44
C ASP A 136 -6.49 0.59 -6.22
N TYR A 137 -7.57 0.67 -5.43
CA TYR A 137 -7.79 -0.26 -4.31
C TYR A 137 -7.89 -1.72 -4.76
N GLN A 138 -8.61 -2.00 -5.84
CA GLN A 138 -8.73 -3.37 -6.37
C GLN A 138 -7.36 -3.92 -6.80
N PHE A 139 -6.53 -3.11 -7.46
CA PHE A 139 -5.17 -3.51 -7.81
C PHE A 139 -4.26 -3.67 -6.59
N LEU A 140 -4.45 -2.87 -5.54
CA LEU A 140 -3.76 -3.04 -4.27
C LEU A 140 -4.16 -4.37 -3.59
N ILE A 141 -5.46 -4.68 -3.53
CA ILE A 141 -5.97 -5.97 -3.02
C ILE A 141 -5.34 -7.13 -3.79
N LEU A 142 -5.29 -7.05 -5.12
CA LEU A 142 -4.67 -8.08 -5.95
C LEU A 142 -3.15 -8.18 -5.71
N SER A 143 -2.46 -7.05 -5.58
CA SER A 143 -1.01 -7.01 -5.34
C SER A 143 -0.63 -7.63 -4.00
N LEU A 144 -1.51 -7.54 -2.99
CA LEU A 144 -1.32 -8.19 -1.68
C LEU A 144 -1.86 -9.62 -1.63
N GLY A 145 -2.96 -9.90 -2.33
CA GLY A 145 -3.69 -11.16 -2.28
C GLY A 145 -3.11 -12.25 -3.18
N VAL A 146 -2.72 -11.93 -4.41
CA VAL A 146 -2.17 -12.91 -5.36
C VAL A 146 -0.88 -13.56 -4.83
N PRO A 147 0.07 -12.83 -4.21
CA PRO A 147 1.24 -13.46 -3.60
C PRO A 147 0.93 -14.52 -2.53
N LEU A 148 -0.22 -14.42 -1.83
CA LEU A 148 -0.67 -15.47 -0.89
C LEU A 148 -1.04 -16.78 -1.58
N MET A 149 -1.33 -16.75 -2.88
CA MET A 149 -1.60 -17.95 -3.68
C MET A 149 -0.32 -18.59 -4.22
N ILE A 150 0.80 -17.86 -4.21
CA ILE A 150 2.10 -18.29 -4.75
C ILE A 150 3.00 -18.78 -3.61
N VAL A 151 3.04 -18.04 -2.51
CA VAL A 151 3.90 -18.30 -1.36
C VAL A 151 3.08 -18.93 -0.24
N LYS A 152 3.56 -20.04 0.31
CA LYS A 152 2.91 -20.76 1.42
C LYS A 152 3.12 -20.03 2.74
N VAL A 153 2.48 -18.88 2.91
CA VAL A 153 2.51 -18.17 4.19
C VAL A 153 1.47 -18.74 5.14
N ASN A 154 1.80 -18.79 6.43
CA ASN A 154 0.82 -19.11 7.48
C ASN A 154 0.10 -17.83 7.96
N MET A 155 -0.90 -18.00 8.84
CA MET A 155 -1.70 -16.87 9.34
C MET A 155 -0.87 -15.82 10.08
N PHE A 156 0.13 -16.23 10.86
CA PHE A 156 0.99 -15.29 11.58
C PHE A 156 1.80 -14.41 10.62
N GLU A 157 2.44 -15.04 9.63
CA GLU A 157 3.21 -14.35 8.58
C GLU A 157 2.32 -13.41 7.77
N HIS A 158 1.09 -13.83 7.45
CA HIS A 158 0.12 -12.99 6.75
C HIS A 158 -0.28 -11.76 7.58
N ILE A 159 -0.63 -11.93 8.85
CA ILE A 159 -0.96 -10.81 9.74
C ILE A 159 0.21 -9.83 9.86
N LEU A 160 1.43 -10.35 10.02
CA LEU A 160 2.63 -9.55 10.14
C LEU A 160 2.92 -8.74 8.87
N THR A 161 2.86 -9.39 7.70
CA THR A 161 3.10 -8.72 6.41
C THR A 161 2.00 -7.74 6.04
N LEU A 162 0.74 -8.05 6.34
CA LEU A 162 -0.38 -7.11 6.15
C LEU A 162 -0.23 -5.88 7.05
N TYR A 163 0.12 -6.08 8.33
CA TYR A 163 0.41 -4.98 9.26
C TYR A 163 1.55 -4.10 8.75
N TYR A 164 2.64 -4.72 8.26
CA TYR A 164 3.76 -3.99 7.65
C TYR A 164 3.30 -3.12 6.48
N TYR A 165 2.60 -3.69 5.49
CA TYR A 165 2.21 -2.95 4.29
C TYR A 165 1.17 -1.86 4.54
N LEU A 166 0.22 -2.08 5.45
CA LEU A 166 -0.74 -1.03 5.82
C LEU A 166 -0.03 0.10 6.57
N THR A 167 0.77 -0.21 7.57
CA THR A 167 1.52 0.80 8.34
C THR A 167 2.50 1.56 7.44
N TYR A 168 3.22 0.86 6.56
CA TYR A 168 4.13 1.49 5.61
C TYR A 168 3.40 2.37 4.61
N SER A 169 2.23 1.96 4.11
CA SER A 169 1.40 2.78 3.20
C SER A 169 1.02 4.13 3.83
N TYR A 170 0.71 4.20 5.12
CA TYR A 170 0.55 5.49 5.79
C TYR A 170 1.87 6.27 5.84
N LEU A 171 2.90 5.65 6.40
CA LEU A 171 4.12 6.37 6.75
C LEU A 171 4.95 6.80 5.53
N THR A 172 4.81 6.13 4.38
CA THR A 172 5.46 6.51 3.12
C THR A 172 4.85 7.78 2.51
N HIS A 173 3.61 8.12 2.87
CA HIS A 173 3.01 9.44 2.60
C HIS A 173 3.46 10.49 3.62
N SER A 174 4.56 10.25 4.33
CA SER A 174 5.26 11.23 5.15
C SER A 174 6.73 11.22 4.78
N LYS A 175 7.50 12.18 5.32
CA LYS A 175 8.96 12.16 5.20
C LYS A 175 9.66 11.40 6.33
N ILE A 176 8.92 10.74 7.21
CA ILE A 176 9.47 10.08 8.42
C ILE A 176 10.34 8.88 8.04
N LEU A 177 9.87 8.03 7.11
CA LEU A 177 10.60 6.83 6.68
C LEU A 177 11.56 7.09 5.51
N GLY A 178 11.41 8.21 4.84
CA GLY A 178 12.18 8.59 3.66
C GLY A 178 11.35 9.41 2.68
N GLU A 179 11.98 9.86 1.60
CA GLU A 179 11.30 10.67 0.57
C GLU A 179 10.91 9.85 -0.67
N HIS A 180 11.02 8.52 -0.66
CA HIS A 180 10.80 7.66 -1.84
C HIS A 180 9.46 7.95 -2.54
N HIS A 181 8.35 7.83 -1.81
CA HIS A 181 7.01 8.06 -2.35
C HIS A 181 6.69 9.55 -2.51
N HIS A 182 7.25 10.43 -1.67
CA HIS A 182 7.12 11.88 -1.88
C HIS A 182 7.80 12.34 -3.19
N ILE A 183 8.95 11.75 -3.54
CA ILE A 183 9.63 12.01 -4.82
C ILE A 183 8.78 11.50 -5.98
N HIS A 184 8.13 10.34 -5.81
CA HIS A 184 7.18 9.81 -6.78
C HIS A 184 6.04 10.81 -7.06
N HIS A 185 5.34 11.31 -6.02
CA HIS A 185 4.30 12.35 -6.17
C HIS A 185 4.79 13.65 -6.80
N LYS A 186 6.08 13.97 -6.66
CA LYS A 186 6.68 15.18 -7.23
C LYS A 186 7.16 15.02 -8.67
N LYS A 187 7.59 13.81 -9.05
CA LYS A 187 8.30 13.56 -10.31
C LYS A 187 7.57 12.63 -11.27
N PHE A 188 6.59 11.86 -10.80
CA PHE A 188 5.67 11.00 -11.56
C PHE A 188 6.29 9.85 -12.36
N VAL A 189 7.60 9.89 -12.64
CA VAL A 189 8.29 8.95 -13.52
C VAL A 189 9.34 8.09 -12.79
N TYR A 190 9.39 8.19 -11.46
CA TYR A 190 10.32 7.45 -10.62
C TYR A 190 9.61 6.83 -9.43
N ASN A 191 10.25 5.86 -8.78
CA ASN A 191 9.91 5.33 -7.46
C ASN A 191 8.51 4.67 -7.41
N PHE A 192 8.30 3.64 -8.23
CA PHE A 192 7.02 2.93 -8.37
C PHE A 192 6.82 1.77 -7.39
N CYS A 193 7.85 1.27 -6.72
CA CYS A 193 7.71 0.26 -5.68
C CYS A 193 6.92 0.80 -4.47
N LEU A 194 6.22 -0.11 -3.78
CA LEU A 194 5.37 0.24 -2.64
C LEU A 194 6.22 0.59 -1.41
N SER A 195 7.17 -0.27 -1.08
CA SER A 195 8.02 -0.12 0.10
C SER A 195 9.51 -0.24 -0.16
N ILE A 196 9.94 -1.32 -0.81
CA ILE A 196 11.35 -1.59 -1.07
C ILE A 196 11.64 -1.30 -2.56
N PRO A 197 12.55 -0.38 -2.90
CA PRO A 197 12.79 0.06 -4.28
C PRO A 197 13.56 -0.96 -5.13
N ILE A 198 13.39 -2.26 -4.91
CA ILE A 198 14.16 -3.30 -5.59
C ILE A 198 13.91 -3.29 -7.08
N PHE A 199 12.64 -3.24 -7.52
CA PHE A 199 12.31 -3.21 -8.95
C PHE A 199 12.58 -1.84 -9.57
N ASP A 200 12.45 -0.76 -8.79
CA ASP A 200 12.88 0.56 -9.23
C ASP A 200 14.38 0.59 -9.58
N ILE A 201 15.22 -0.03 -8.75
CA ILE A 201 16.66 -0.11 -8.99
C ILE A 201 16.95 -1.02 -10.19
N LEU A 202 16.34 -2.21 -10.22
CA LEU A 202 16.57 -3.20 -11.29
C LEU A 202 16.16 -2.69 -12.67
N PHE A 203 15.07 -1.92 -12.76
CA PHE A 203 14.53 -1.41 -14.02
C PHE A 203 14.87 0.06 -14.29
N GLY A 204 15.71 0.69 -13.46
CA GLY A 204 16.21 2.04 -13.68
C GLY A 204 15.17 3.15 -13.49
N THR A 205 14.12 2.90 -12.71
CA THR A 205 13.11 3.90 -12.31
C THR A 205 13.32 4.43 -10.89
N TYR A 206 14.41 4.06 -10.21
CA TYR A 206 14.78 4.65 -8.93
C TYR A 206 15.33 6.07 -9.11
N TYR A 207 14.81 7.02 -8.35
CA TYR A 207 15.32 8.39 -8.37
C TYR A 207 16.66 8.48 -7.63
N ASN A 208 17.72 8.85 -8.35
CA ASN A 208 19.02 9.16 -7.77
C ASN A 208 19.44 10.58 -8.16
N ASN A 209 19.57 11.46 -7.15
CA ASN A 209 19.87 12.88 -7.35
C ASN A 209 21.21 13.12 -8.08
N LYS A 210 22.17 12.18 -8.00
CA LYS A 210 23.48 12.29 -8.69
C LYS A 210 23.41 11.98 -10.18
N ASN A 211 22.47 11.14 -10.62
CA ASN A 211 22.38 10.68 -12.01
C ASN A 211 21.29 11.42 -12.81
N ASN A 212 20.35 12.09 -12.14
CA ASN A 212 19.14 12.62 -12.77
C ASN A 212 19.20 14.11 -13.15
N ASN A 213 20.39 14.73 -13.13
CA ASN A 213 20.61 16.05 -13.70
C ASN A 213 20.61 16.07 -15.25
N GLU A 214 20.49 14.91 -15.91
CA GLU A 214 20.69 14.82 -17.36
C GLU A 214 19.50 14.38 -18.22
N LYS A 215 18.36 13.93 -17.67
CA LYS A 215 17.25 13.46 -18.52
C LYS A 215 15.87 13.88 -18.02
N ARG A 216 15.39 15.02 -18.52
CA ARG A 216 13.95 15.22 -18.80
C ARG A 216 13.67 14.63 -20.19
N VAL A 217 13.22 13.38 -20.19
CA VAL A 217 12.45 12.76 -21.27
C VAL A 217 11.35 12.04 -20.48
N ILE A 218 10.10 12.48 -20.45
CA ILE A 218 9.13 12.65 -21.54
C ILE A 218 8.22 13.84 -21.19
#